data_AF-A0A5D2KWK1-F1
#
_entry.id   AF-A0A5D2KWK1-F1
#
_cell.length_a   1.000
_cell.length_b   1.000
_cell.length_c   1.000
_cell.angle_alpha   90.00
_cell.angle_beta   90.00
_cell.angle_gamma   90.00
#
_symmetry.space_group_name_H-M   'P 1'
#
loop_
_entity.id
_entity.type
_entity.pdbx_description
1 polymer ?
#
loop_
_entity_poly.entity_id
_entity_poly.type
_entity_poly.pdbx_seq_one_letter_code
_entity_poly.pdbx_strand_id
1 'polypeptide(L)'
;MLERLKRVMDRRRSILLLLKETIGNVKTGNRTTWTNSNQSIPQETKFTYGSLARFILFKAETTQNSTFGNYGFGFGFFCNCPYKDYCDLSIMFVDMLNGEVNLKERPQVVWTVNWNVPVKENATLKFTQGGELSLMDEHGK
;
A
#
# COMPACT_ATOMS: atom_id res chain seq x y z
N MET A 1 8.65 -12.15 -26.96
CA MET A 1 7.47 -11.62 -26.21
C MET A 1 7.20 -12.37 -24.91
N LEU A 2 7.17 -13.72 -24.89
CA LEU A 2 7.02 -14.55 -23.67
C LEU A 2 8.11 -14.31 -22.59
N GLU A 3 9.35 -14.08 -23.00
CA GLU A 3 10.51 -13.76 -22.13
C GLU A 3 10.34 -12.47 -21.30
N ARG A 4 9.64 -11.47 -21.85
CA ARG A 4 9.33 -10.21 -21.14
C ARG A 4 8.22 -10.44 -20.10
N LEU A 5 7.22 -11.28 -20.40
CA LEU A 5 6.16 -11.66 -19.47
C LEU A 5 6.69 -12.50 -18.31
N LYS A 6 7.61 -13.46 -18.55
CA LYS A 6 8.29 -14.21 -17.48
C LYS A 6 9.08 -13.30 -16.54
N ARG A 7 9.85 -12.34 -17.08
CA ARG A 7 10.56 -11.33 -16.26
C ARG A 7 9.63 -10.42 -15.45
N VAL A 8 8.44 -10.10 -15.96
CA VAL A 8 7.42 -9.34 -15.22
C VAL A 8 6.78 -10.18 -14.11
N MET A 9 6.52 -11.47 -14.36
CA MET A 9 6.00 -12.39 -13.33
C MET A 9 7.03 -12.69 -12.24
N ASP A 10 8.32 -12.77 -12.58
CA ASP A 10 9.41 -13.00 -11.63
C ASP A 10 9.63 -11.80 -10.69
N ARG A 11 9.56 -10.56 -11.23
CA ARG A 11 9.60 -9.32 -10.41
C ARG A 11 8.43 -9.20 -9.44
N ARG A 12 7.21 -9.63 -9.83
CA ARG A 12 6.05 -9.65 -8.93
C ARG A 12 6.29 -10.58 -7.73
N ARG A 13 6.96 -11.71 -7.95
CA ARG A 13 7.33 -12.65 -6.89
C ARG A 13 8.37 -12.06 -5.95
N SER A 14 9.37 -11.37 -6.47
CA SER A 14 10.39 -10.68 -5.66
C SER A 14 9.80 -9.55 -4.81
N ILE A 15 8.91 -8.71 -5.37
CA ILE A 15 8.24 -7.63 -4.64
C ILE A 15 7.38 -8.19 -3.50
N LEU A 16 6.65 -9.28 -3.76
CA LEU A 16 5.86 -9.94 -2.74
C LEU A 16 6.74 -10.55 -1.63
N LEU A 17 7.91 -11.11 -1.98
CA LEU A 17 8.87 -11.64 -1.01
C LEU A 17 9.41 -10.52 -0.10
N LEU A 18 9.85 -9.41 -0.70
CA LEU A 18 10.33 -8.21 0.02
C LEU A 18 9.25 -7.61 0.93
N LEU A 19 8.00 -7.57 0.47
CA LEU A 19 6.87 -7.14 1.30
C LEU A 19 6.64 -8.10 2.46
N LYS A 20 6.65 -9.41 2.22
CA LYS A 20 6.49 -10.42 3.28
C LYS A 20 7.59 -10.33 4.33
N GLU A 21 8.84 -10.17 3.92
CA GLU A 21 9.97 -9.97 4.84
C GLU A 21 9.83 -8.65 5.61
N THR A 22 9.47 -7.56 4.92
CA THR A 22 9.34 -6.24 5.57
C THR A 22 8.16 -6.21 6.55
N ILE A 23 7.01 -6.77 6.20
CA ILE A 23 5.85 -6.92 7.09
C ILE A 23 6.17 -7.92 8.22
N GLY A 24 6.93 -8.97 7.94
CA GLY A 24 7.48 -9.87 8.95
C GLY A 24 8.36 -9.14 9.96
N ASN A 25 9.11 -8.11 9.54
CA ASN A 25 9.90 -7.25 10.41
C ASN A 25 9.08 -6.15 11.12
N VAL A 26 7.90 -5.79 10.60
CA VAL A 26 6.90 -4.95 11.30
C VAL A 26 6.33 -5.66 12.55
N LYS A 27 6.59 -6.97 12.73
CA LYS A 27 6.29 -7.73 13.96
C LYS A 27 6.94 -7.18 15.23
N THR A 28 7.79 -6.15 15.16
CA THR A 28 8.22 -5.40 16.35
C THR A 28 7.06 -4.67 17.05
N GLY A 29 5.92 -4.48 16.38
CA GLY A 29 4.61 -4.33 17.02
C GLY A 29 3.80 -5.61 16.79
N ASN A 30 3.17 -6.18 17.83
CA ASN A 30 2.42 -7.46 17.81
C ASN A 30 1.23 -7.56 16.82
N ARG A 31 1.13 -6.72 15.79
CA ARG A 31 0.04 -6.67 14.82
C ARG A 31 0.35 -7.54 13.60
N THR A 32 -0.48 -8.55 13.40
CA THR A 32 -0.53 -9.38 12.18
C THR A 32 -1.80 -9.14 11.37
N THR A 33 -2.59 -8.14 11.75
CA THR A 33 -3.91 -7.84 11.17
C THR A 33 -4.08 -6.33 11.08
N TRP A 34 -4.52 -5.86 9.90
CA TRP A 34 -4.77 -4.46 9.61
C TRP A 34 -6.11 -4.30 8.91
N THR A 35 -7.02 -3.59 9.55
CA THR A 35 -8.33 -3.25 9.00
C THR A 35 -8.26 -1.89 8.31
N ASN A 36 -8.94 -1.76 7.17
CA ASN A 36 -9.10 -0.51 6.42
C ASN A 36 -10.03 0.45 7.18
N SER A 37 -9.52 1.03 8.27
CA SER A 37 -10.23 2.00 9.09
C SER A 37 -9.23 2.90 9.80
N ASN A 38 -9.67 4.10 10.20
CA ASN A 38 -8.85 5.04 10.98
C ASN A 38 -8.54 4.53 12.40
N GLN A 39 -9.31 3.59 12.94
CA GLN A 39 -9.04 2.97 14.25
C GLN A 39 -7.88 1.97 14.15
N SER A 40 -7.84 1.19 13.07
CA SER A 40 -6.77 0.21 12.88
C SER A 40 -5.52 0.86 12.30
N ILE A 41 -5.66 1.79 11.36
CA ILE A 41 -4.57 2.50 10.69
C ILE A 41 -4.80 4.00 10.88
N PRO A 42 -4.32 4.60 11.99
CA PRO A 42 -4.63 5.98 12.36
C PRO A 42 -4.01 7.03 11.44
N GLN A 43 -2.93 6.68 10.75
CA GLN A 43 -2.29 7.57 9.79
C GLN A 43 -2.97 7.43 8.41
N GLU A 44 -4.05 8.20 8.23
CA GLU A 44 -4.71 8.35 6.93
C GLU A 44 -4.20 9.57 6.18
N THR A 45 -3.99 9.43 4.87
CA THR A 45 -3.53 10.49 3.98
C THR A 45 -4.61 10.78 2.95
N LYS A 46 -5.20 11.97 3.05
CA LYS A 46 -6.22 12.47 2.11
C LYS A 46 -5.55 13.35 1.07
N PHE A 47 -5.57 12.91 -0.17
CA PHE A 47 -5.04 13.68 -1.29
C PHE A 47 -6.05 14.70 -1.79
N THR A 48 -5.54 15.77 -2.36
CA THR A 48 -6.32 16.73 -3.13
C THR A 48 -7.09 15.94 -4.20
N TYR A 49 -8.35 16.31 -4.44
CA TYR A 49 -9.30 15.59 -5.29
C TYR A 49 -9.97 14.34 -4.67
N GLY A 50 -9.67 13.99 -3.42
CA GLY A 50 -10.48 13.03 -2.65
C GLY A 50 -10.07 11.56 -2.81
N SER A 51 -8.84 11.28 -3.23
CA SER A 51 -8.23 9.96 -2.99
C SER A 51 -7.81 9.83 -1.52
N LEU A 52 -7.79 8.60 -1.02
CA LEU A 52 -7.43 8.28 0.36
C LEU A 52 -6.40 7.15 0.37
N ALA A 53 -5.33 7.28 1.14
CA ALA A 53 -4.41 6.19 1.43
C ALA A 53 -4.32 5.93 2.94
N ARG A 54 -4.31 4.65 3.32
CA ARG A 54 -4.01 4.18 4.67
C ARG A 54 -2.82 3.25 4.60
N PHE A 55 -1.65 3.77 4.98
CA PHE A 55 -0.41 3.04 4.89
C PHE A 55 -0.26 2.05 6.04
N ILE A 56 -0.21 0.76 5.72
CA ILE A 56 0.18 -0.30 6.66
C ILE A 56 1.69 -0.24 6.89
N LEU A 57 2.43 0.06 5.82
CA LEU A 57 3.86 0.30 5.82
C LEU A 57 4.13 1.54 4.98
N PHE A 58 4.95 2.44 5.52
CA PHE A 58 5.42 3.62 4.81
C PHE A 58 6.90 3.84 5.11
N LYS A 59 7.70 4.05 4.07
CA LYS A 59 9.10 4.45 4.18
C LYS A 59 9.34 5.61 3.23
N ALA A 60 9.92 6.70 3.73
CA ALA A 60 10.31 7.83 2.90
C ALA A 60 11.81 7.97 2.87
N GLU A 61 12.32 8.36 1.71
CA GLU A 61 13.70 8.79 1.54
C GLU A 61 13.68 10.29 1.22
N THR A 62 14.03 11.10 2.21
CA THR A 62 14.12 12.55 2.08
C THR A 62 15.59 12.92 2.12
N THR A 63 16.20 13.16 0.96
CA THR A 63 17.58 13.66 0.91
C THR A 63 17.55 15.08 0.35
N GLN A 64 18.23 15.99 1.05
CA GLN A 64 18.36 17.40 0.65
C GLN A 64 19.00 17.56 -0.75
N ASN A 65 19.66 16.51 -1.27
CA ASN A 65 20.41 16.51 -2.54
C ASN A 65 19.97 15.39 -3.52
N SER A 66 18.70 14.96 -3.51
CA SER A 66 18.24 14.02 -4.54
C SER A 66 18.06 14.69 -5.90
N THR A 67 18.64 14.10 -6.94
CA THR A 67 18.36 14.46 -8.35
C THR A 67 17.01 13.91 -8.83
N PHE A 68 16.43 12.95 -8.12
CA PHE A 68 15.18 12.28 -8.46
C PHE A 68 13.95 12.81 -7.69
N GLY A 69 14.13 13.82 -6.83
CA GLY A 69 13.09 14.30 -5.92
C GLY A 69 12.93 13.40 -4.69
N ASN A 70 12.25 13.92 -3.66
CA ASN A 70 11.96 13.16 -2.45
C ASN A 70 10.70 12.32 -2.67
N TYR A 71 10.77 11.01 -2.39
CA TYR A 71 9.63 10.10 -2.56
C TYR A 71 9.44 9.19 -1.35
N GLY A 72 8.18 8.82 -1.13
CA GLY A 72 7.75 7.80 -0.19
C GLY A 72 7.35 6.53 -0.92
N PHE A 73 7.71 5.39 -0.35
CA PHE A 73 7.22 4.08 -0.71
C PHE A 73 6.17 3.63 0.32
N GLY A 74 4.96 3.35 -0.14
CA GLY A 74 3.84 2.95 0.69
C GLY A 74 3.24 1.61 0.28
N PHE A 75 2.82 0.83 1.27
CA PHE A 75 1.97 -0.34 1.12
C PHE A 75 0.77 -0.20 2.03
N GLY A 76 -0.44 -0.39 1.49
CA GLY A 76 -1.67 -0.27 2.27
C GLY A 76 -2.90 -0.12 1.40
N PHE A 77 -4.01 0.29 2.01
CA PHE A 77 -5.27 0.51 1.30
C PHE A 77 -5.23 1.86 0.59
N PHE A 78 -5.50 1.86 -0.71
CA PHE A 78 -5.65 3.05 -1.52
C PHE A 78 -7.03 3.10 -2.15
N CYS A 79 -7.76 4.16 -1.87
CA CYS A 79 -9.09 4.40 -2.39
C CYS A 79 -9.00 5.54 -3.41
N ASN A 80 -9.16 5.18 -4.68
CA ASN A 80 -8.88 6.09 -5.79
C ASN A 80 -9.99 7.15 -5.96
N CYS A 81 -9.62 8.31 -6.51
CA CYS A 81 -10.50 9.43 -6.76
C CYS A 81 -11.41 9.20 -8.00
N PRO A 82 -12.67 9.66 -7.96
CA PRO A 82 -13.37 10.09 -6.75
C PRO A 82 -13.63 8.87 -5.86
N TYR A 83 -13.39 9.00 -4.55
CA TYR A 83 -13.63 7.90 -3.62
C TYR A 83 -15.12 7.51 -3.65
N LYS A 84 -15.39 6.23 -3.95
CA LYS A 84 -16.75 5.65 -4.02
C LYS A 84 -16.90 4.48 -3.05
N ASP A 85 -16.29 4.57 -1.88
CA ASP A 85 -16.26 3.50 -0.87
C ASP A 85 -15.49 2.24 -1.27
N TYR A 86 -14.76 2.27 -2.39
CA TYR A 86 -13.94 1.15 -2.88
C TYR A 86 -12.45 1.49 -2.81
N CYS A 87 -11.68 0.52 -2.34
CA CYS A 87 -10.25 0.59 -2.12
C CYS A 87 -9.55 -0.66 -2.63
N ASP A 88 -8.29 -0.49 -2.98
CA ASP A 88 -7.39 -1.55 -3.39
C ASP A 88 -6.24 -1.66 -2.38
N LEU A 89 -5.84 -2.88 -2.06
CA LEU A 89 -4.59 -3.11 -1.36
C LEU A 89 -3.44 -2.96 -2.38
N SER A 90 -2.66 -1.90 -2.19
CA SER A 90 -1.77 -1.39 -3.22
C SER A 90 -0.36 -1.11 -2.70
N ILE A 91 0.60 -1.18 -3.62
CA ILE A 91 1.94 -0.60 -3.48
C ILE A 91 1.96 0.68 -4.29
N MET A 92 2.40 1.77 -3.68
CA MET A 92 2.41 3.08 -4.29
C MET A 92 3.67 3.87 -3.96
N PHE A 93 4.09 4.72 -4.89
CA PHE A 93 5.01 5.81 -4.62
C PHE A 93 4.22 7.10 -4.40
N VAL A 94 4.66 7.93 -3.46
CA VAL A 94 4.08 9.25 -3.21
C VAL A 94 5.18 10.30 -3.26
N ASP A 95 4.86 11.46 -3.81
CA ASP A 95 5.79 12.58 -3.78
C ASP A 95 5.87 13.15 -2.36
N MET A 96 7.07 13.57 -1.97
CA MET A 96 7.33 14.18 -0.68
C MET A 96 7.73 15.64 -0.88
N LEU A 97 7.14 16.53 -0.09
CA LEU A 97 7.46 17.95 -0.06
C LEU A 97 7.76 18.36 1.38
N ASN A 98 8.92 18.97 1.61
CA ASN A 98 9.35 19.45 2.93
C ASN A 98 9.31 18.37 4.04
N GLY A 99 9.57 17.11 3.69
CA GLY A 99 9.58 15.99 4.63
C GLY A 99 8.21 15.33 4.85
N GLU A 100 7.14 15.84 4.23
CA GLU A 100 5.79 15.31 4.34
C GLU A 100 5.25 14.83 3.00
N VAL A 101 4.18 14.02 3.01
CA VAL A 101 3.53 13.58 1.77
C VAL A 101 2.92 14.79 1.06
N ASN A 102 3.28 14.99 -0.21
CA ASN A 102 2.71 16.06 -1.02
C ASN A 102 1.26 15.71 -1.40
N LEU A 103 0.31 16.27 -0.65
CA LEU A 103 -1.11 16.00 -0.82
C LEU A 103 -1.68 16.51 -2.16
N LYS A 104 -0.97 17.34 -2.92
CA LYS A 104 -1.42 17.84 -4.23
C LYS A 104 -1.19 16.86 -5.36
N GLU A 105 -0.18 16.01 -5.22
CA GLU A 105 0.18 15.02 -6.22
C GLU A 105 -0.56 13.71 -5.99
N ARG A 106 -0.79 12.95 -7.06
CA ARG A 106 -1.45 11.65 -6.97
C ARG A 106 -0.42 10.56 -6.70
N PRO A 107 -0.72 9.60 -5.80
CA PRO A 107 0.09 8.40 -5.65
C PRO A 107 0.25 7.66 -6.98
N GLN A 108 1.48 7.25 -7.27
CA GLN A 108 1.80 6.37 -8.39
C GLN A 108 1.61 4.93 -7.94
N VAL A 109 0.46 4.33 -8.26
CA VAL A 109 0.17 2.92 -7.97
C VAL A 109 0.92 2.03 -8.94
N VAL A 110 1.83 1.21 -8.43
CA VAL A 110 2.64 0.29 -9.25
C VAL A 110 2.15 -1.15 -9.20
N TRP A 111 1.36 -1.49 -8.18
CA TRP A 111 0.74 -2.79 -8.02
C TRP A 111 -0.49 -2.73 -7.12
N THR A 112 -1.50 -3.52 -7.45
CA THR A 112 -2.70 -3.75 -6.65
C THR A 112 -3.02 -5.25 -6.68
N VAL A 113 -3.48 -5.79 -5.54
CA VAL A 113 -3.82 -7.21 -5.44
C VAL A 113 -5.23 -7.51 -5.98
N ASN A 114 -6.16 -6.59 -5.81
CA ASN A 114 -7.61 -6.83 -5.91
C ASN A 114 -8.29 -5.93 -6.95
N TRP A 115 -7.56 -5.57 -8.02
CA TRP A 115 -8.04 -4.66 -9.08
C TRP A 115 -9.40 -5.03 -9.71
N ASN A 116 -9.77 -6.31 -9.68
CA ASN A 116 -11.04 -6.82 -10.22
C ASN A 116 -12.14 -6.98 -9.15
N VAL A 117 -11.78 -6.97 -7.87
CA VAL A 117 -12.70 -7.08 -6.73
C VAL A 117 -12.27 -6.08 -5.64
N PRO A 118 -12.55 -4.78 -5.84
CA PRO A 118 -12.25 -3.76 -4.86
C PRO A 118 -12.96 -4.02 -3.53
N VAL A 119 -12.32 -3.71 -2.42
CA VAL A 119 -12.87 -3.89 -1.07
C VAL A 119 -13.32 -2.56 -0.48
N LYS A 120 -14.15 -2.57 0.56
CA LYS A 120 -14.63 -1.34 1.20
C LYS A 120 -13.86 -0.98 2.47
N GLU A 121 -14.32 0.08 3.14
CA GLU A 121 -13.98 0.33 4.55
C GLU A 121 -14.22 -0.94 5.38
N ASN A 122 -13.40 -1.17 6.40
CA ASN A 122 -13.41 -2.36 7.27
C ASN A 122 -12.93 -3.68 6.64
N ALA A 123 -12.50 -3.69 5.38
CA ALA A 123 -11.75 -4.81 4.82
C ALA A 123 -10.46 -5.07 5.62
N THR A 124 -10.04 -6.33 5.74
CA THR A 124 -8.96 -6.72 6.65
C THR A 124 -7.87 -7.49 5.93
N LEU A 125 -6.63 -7.00 6.03
CA LEU A 125 -5.43 -7.72 5.64
C LEU A 125 -4.89 -8.48 6.86
N LYS A 126 -4.63 -9.77 6.71
CA LYS A 126 -4.04 -10.62 7.74
C LYS A 126 -2.78 -11.30 7.23
N PHE A 127 -1.70 -11.19 8.00
CA PHE A 127 -0.49 -11.99 7.82
C PHE A 127 -0.61 -13.26 8.68
N THR A 128 -0.70 -14.42 8.04
CA THR A 128 -0.93 -15.69 8.71
C THR A 128 0.36 -16.26 9.30
N GLN A 129 0.25 -17.19 10.24
CA GLN A 129 1.42 -17.91 10.77
C GLN A 129 2.18 -18.69 9.68
N GLY A 130 1.48 -19.10 8.61
CA GLY A 130 2.08 -19.74 7.43
C GLY A 130 2.86 -18.79 6.50
N GLY A 131 2.95 -17.50 6.81
CA GLY A 131 3.68 -16.53 5.98
C GLY A 131 2.89 -16.06 4.75
N GLU A 132 1.57 -16.17 4.80
CA GLU A 132 0.67 -15.74 3.73
C GLU A 132 0.00 -14.42 4.08
N LEU A 133 -0.37 -13.67 3.05
CA LEU A 133 -1.21 -12.48 3.17
C LEU A 133 -2.60 -12.85 2.66
N SER A 134 -3.60 -12.72 3.54
CA SER A 134 -5.00 -12.91 3.19
C SER A 134 -5.73 -11.59 3.31
N LEU A 135 -6.35 -11.14 2.21
CA LEU A 135 -7.22 -9.98 2.18
C LEU A 135 -8.66 -10.47 2.24
N MET A 136 -9.40 -9.99 3.23
CA MET A 136 -10.82 -10.26 3.42
C MET A 136 -11.62 -8.97 3.27
N ASP A 137 -12.82 -9.05 2.71
CA ASP A 137 -13.75 -7.92 2.64
C ASP A 137 -14.33 -7.53 4.02
N GLU A 138 -15.24 -6.55 4.06
CA GLU A 138 -15.89 -6.10 5.30
C GLU A 138 -16.77 -7.17 5.98
N HIS A 139 -17.07 -8.26 5.29
CA HIS A 139 -17.84 -9.40 5.78
C HIS A 139 -16.94 -10.60 6.15
N GLY A 140 -15.63 -10.49 5.98
CA GLY A 140 -14.66 -11.54 6.30
C GLY A 140 -14.51 -12.60 5.20
N LYS A 141 -14.93 -12.31 3.97
CA LYS A 141 -14.83 -13.23 2.81
C LYS A 141 -13.56 -13.00 2.00
#